data_AF-A0A0Q6Z0Y5-F1
#
_entry.id   AF-A0A0Q6Z0Y5-F1
#
_cell.length_a   1.000
_cell.length_b   1.000
_cell.length_c   1.000
_cell.angle_alpha   90.00
_cell.angle_beta   90.00
_cell.angle_gamma   90.00
#
_symmetry.space_group_name_H-M   'P 1'
#
loop_
_entity.id
_entity.type
_entity.pdbx_description
1 polymer ?
#
loop_
_entity_poly.entity_id
_entity_poly.type
_entity_poly.pdbx_seq_one_letter_code
_entity_poly.pdbx_strand_id
1 'polypeptide(L)'
;MTLYDVTLPGESPVAHMCGGCEEIFHGIFGHGDLQKWYQTVERRDAEALRLYIQQSRAHELHRTTCAFRCLPPAVVALSTPDQLRAELRKVQAILPEY
;
A
#
# COMPACT_ATOMS: atom_id res chain seq x y z
N MET A 1 -13.23 1.91 44.41
CA MET A 1 -13.74 1.36 43.15
C MET A 1 -13.43 2.39 42.07
N THR A 2 -12.23 2.32 41.51
CA THR A 2 -11.75 3.23 40.47
C THR A 2 -12.02 2.57 39.13
N LEU A 3 -12.94 3.13 38.37
CA LEU A 3 -13.13 2.84 36.95
C LEU A 3 -11.85 3.30 36.25
N TYR A 4 -11.02 2.34 35.81
CA TYR A 4 -9.92 2.64 34.91
C TYR A 4 -10.54 2.87 33.52
N ASP A 5 -10.33 4.08 33.05
CA ASP A 5 -10.71 4.60 31.75
C ASP A 5 -10.21 3.65 30.64
N VAL A 6 -11.15 3.01 29.95
CA VAL A 6 -10.88 2.13 28.80
C VAL A 6 -10.57 3.03 27.62
N THR A 7 -9.35 3.53 27.55
CA THR A 7 -8.78 3.99 26.29
C THR A 7 -8.17 2.76 25.60
N LEU A 8 -8.95 2.09 24.77
CA LEU A 8 -8.35 1.32 23.66
C LEU A 8 -7.52 2.35 22.88
N PRO A 9 -6.19 2.25 22.82
CA PRO A 9 -5.41 3.23 22.11
C PRO A 9 -5.75 3.07 20.63
N GLY A 10 -6.54 4.01 20.11
CA GLY A 10 -6.68 4.21 18.68
C GLY A 10 -5.28 4.42 18.12
N GLU A 11 -4.84 3.48 17.27
CA GLU A 11 -3.50 3.51 16.69
C GLU A 11 -3.26 4.87 16.05
N SER A 12 -2.24 5.59 16.52
CA SER A 12 -1.86 6.85 15.88
C SER A 12 -1.30 6.54 14.49
N PRO A 13 -1.57 7.38 13.47
CA PRO A 13 -0.99 7.19 12.14
C PRO A 13 0.53 7.08 12.24
N VAL A 14 1.09 5.97 11.74
CA VAL A 14 2.53 5.71 11.76
C VAL A 14 3.14 6.36 10.52
N ALA A 15 4.33 6.96 10.68
CA ALA A 15 5.10 7.50 9.56
C ALA A 15 5.81 6.35 8.82
N HIS A 16 5.62 6.29 7.51
CA HIS A 16 6.22 5.32 6.61
C HIS A 16 7.01 6.04 5.53
N MET A 17 8.12 5.45 5.08
CA MET A 17 8.95 6.02 4.02
C MET A 17 8.94 5.10 2.80
N CYS A 18 8.66 5.66 1.63
CA CYS A 18 8.76 4.92 0.38
C CYS A 18 10.23 4.61 0.05
N GLY A 19 10.59 3.33 -0.05
CA GLY A 19 11.95 2.92 -0.41
C GLY A 19 12.39 3.24 -1.85
N GLY A 20 11.51 3.84 -2.67
CA GLY A 20 11.82 4.24 -4.05
C GLY A 20 12.00 5.74 -4.26
N CYS A 21 11.21 6.57 -3.57
CA CYS A 21 11.27 8.03 -3.72
C CYS A 21 11.50 8.78 -2.40
N GLU A 22 11.73 8.06 -1.30
CA GLU A 22 12.00 8.59 0.04
C GLU A 22 10.90 9.52 0.60
N GLU A 23 9.72 9.52 -0.03
CA GLU A 23 8.59 10.33 0.41
C GLU A 23 7.99 9.71 1.68
N ILE A 24 7.72 10.57 2.66
CA ILE A 24 7.14 10.16 3.94
C ILE A 24 5.62 10.32 3.87
N PHE A 25 4.90 9.29 4.25
CA PHE A 25 3.44 9.29 4.34
C PHE A 25 2.99 8.71 5.68
N HIS A 26 1.79 9.10 6.12
CA HIS A 26 1.25 8.66 7.40
C HIS A 26 0.01 7.80 7.18
N GLY A 27 -0.09 6.71 7.91
CA GLY A 27 -1.26 5.85 7.83
C GLY A 27 -1.23 4.69 8.81
N ILE A 28 -2.40 4.09 8.97
CA ILE A 28 -2.60 2.87 9.74
C ILE A 28 -2.88 1.79 8.70
N PHE A 29 -1.95 0.84 8.57
CA PHE A 29 -2.03 -0.23 7.58
C PHE A 29 -1.93 -1.55 8.30
N GLY A 30 -2.84 -2.46 7.98
CA GLY A 30 -2.87 -3.78 8.58
C GLY A 30 -2.60 -4.89 7.56
N HIS A 31 -2.41 -6.10 8.09
CA HIS A 31 -2.32 -7.31 7.27
C HIS A 31 -3.56 -7.53 6.39
N GLY A 32 -4.74 -7.04 6.80
CA GLY A 32 -5.96 -7.11 6.00
C GLY A 32 -5.87 -6.32 4.68
N ASP A 33 -5.13 -5.22 4.65
CA ASP A 33 -4.94 -4.41 3.44
C ASP A 33 -4.02 -5.11 2.43
N LEU A 34 -2.98 -5.81 2.93
CA LEU A 34 -2.14 -6.68 2.11
C LEU A 34 -2.93 -7.84 1.52
N GLN A 35 -3.82 -8.46 2.31
CA GLN A 35 -4.64 -9.57 1.81
C GLN A 35 -5.54 -9.15 0.64
N LYS A 36 -6.17 -7.97 0.73
CA LYS A 36 -6.98 -7.41 -0.37
C LYS A 36 -6.14 -7.15 -1.62
N TRP A 37 -4.93 -6.63 -1.44
CA TRP A 37 -3.99 -6.45 -2.54
C TRP A 37 -3.66 -7.77 -3.23
N TYR A 38 -3.25 -8.79 -2.47
CA TYR A 38 -2.89 -10.08 -3.04
C TYR A 38 -4.07 -10.73 -3.76
N GLN A 39 -5.28 -10.69 -3.18
CA GLN A 39 -6.49 -11.18 -3.85
C GLN A 39 -6.77 -10.45 -5.18
N THR A 40 -6.52 -9.15 -5.23
CA THR A 40 -6.71 -8.36 -6.46
C THR A 40 -5.69 -8.75 -7.53
N VAL A 41 -4.42 -8.88 -7.16
CA VAL A 41 -3.34 -9.25 -8.09
C VAL A 41 -3.48 -10.70 -8.56
N GLU A 42 -3.88 -11.62 -7.69
CA GLU A 42 -4.08 -13.04 -8.02
C GLU A 42 -5.22 -13.26 -9.04
N ARG A 43 -6.24 -12.40 -9.04
CA ARG A 43 -7.31 -12.45 -10.05
C ARG A 43 -6.83 -12.16 -11.47
N ARG A 44 -5.65 -11.53 -11.62
CA ARG A 44 -5.05 -11.13 -12.92
C ARG A 44 -6.01 -10.33 -13.80
N ASP A 45 -6.92 -9.60 -13.18
CA ASP A 45 -7.90 -8.74 -13.85
C ASP A 45 -7.34 -7.32 -13.90
N ALA A 46 -7.07 -6.85 -15.12
CA ALA A 46 -6.49 -5.54 -15.38
C ALA A 46 -7.42 -4.39 -14.95
N GLU A 47 -8.73 -4.52 -15.15
CA GLU A 47 -9.68 -3.46 -14.81
C GLU A 47 -9.84 -3.38 -13.29
N ALA A 48 -10.00 -4.53 -12.63
CA ALA A 48 -10.06 -4.59 -11.18
C ALA A 48 -8.79 -4.04 -10.52
N LEU A 49 -7.61 -4.34 -11.07
CA LEU A 49 -6.34 -3.83 -10.57
C LEU A 49 -6.22 -2.31 -10.74
N ARG A 50 -6.58 -1.76 -11.90
CA ARG A 50 -6.61 -0.29 -12.12
C ARG A 50 -7.54 0.41 -11.14
N LEU A 51 -8.75 -0.12 -10.96
CA LEU A 51 -9.73 0.42 -10.01
C LEU A 51 -9.18 0.38 -8.58
N TYR A 52 -8.55 -0.71 -8.17
CA TYR A 52 -7.96 -0.83 -6.84
C TYR A 52 -6.82 0.17 -6.62
N ILE A 53 -5.94 0.37 -7.60
CA ILE A 53 -4.85 1.35 -7.54
C ILE A 53 -5.40 2.77 -7.39
N GLN A 54 -6.47 3.11 -8.13
CA GLN A 54 -7.15 4.41 -7.99
C GLN A 54 -7.80 4.57 -6.61
N GLN A 55 -8.55 3.57 -6.13
CA GLN A 55 -9.25 3.62 -4.85
C GLN A 55 -8.31 3.67 -3.65
N SER A 56 -7.16 3.00 -3.73
CA SER A 56 -6.12 3.02 -2.70
C SER A 56 -5.27 4.29 -2.70
N ARG A 57 -5.54 5.22 -3.63
CA ARG A 57 -4.82 6.50 -3.79
C ARG A 57 -3.31 6.34 -3.98
N ALA A 58 -2.87 5.20 -4.53
CA ALA A 58 -1.46 4.89 -4.76
C ALA A 58 -0.73 6.04 -5.50
N HIS A 59 -1.41 6.66 -6.47
CA HIS A 59 -0.87 7.75 -7.28
C HIS A 59 -0.70 9.09 -6.56
N GLU A 60 -1.40 9.30 -5.43
CA GLU A 60 -1.41 10.55 -4.65
C GLU A 60 -0.28 10.58 -3.61
N LEU A 61 0.24 9.41 -3.22
CA LEU A 61 1.24 9.26 -2.17
C LEU A 61 2.67 9.47 -2.61
N HIS A 62 2.92 9.28 -3.90
CA HIS A 62 4.27 9.27 -4.44
C HIS A 62 4.50 10.44 -5.39
N ARG A 63 5.76 10.89 -5.42
CA ARG A 63 6.23 11.75 -6.51
C ARG A 63 5.95 11.09 -7.85
N THR A 64 5.71 11.91 -8.86
CA THR A 64 5.35 11.48 -10.22
C THR A 64 6.35 10.48 -10.81
N THR A 65 7.61 10.55 -10.39
CA THR A 65 8.75 9.73 -10.86
C THR A 65 9.00 8.46 -10.06
N CYS A 66 8.21 8.17 -9.01
CA CYS A 66 8.43 6.98 -8.19
C CYS A 66 8.06 5.69 -8.94
N ALA A 67 8.96 4.72 -8.97
CA ALA A 67 8.72 3.41 -9.57
C ALA A 67 7.61 2.61 -8.88
N PHE A 68 7.29 2.91 -7.61
CA PHE A 68 6.26 2.24 -6.83
C PHE A 68 4.92 2.98 -6.82
N ARG A 69 4.74 3.96 -7.73
CA ARG A 69 3.53 4.81 -7.76
C ARG A 69 2.23 4.04 -8.03
N CYS A 70 2.31 2.86 -8.61
CA CYS A 70 1.18 1.95 -8.83
C CYS A 70 0.93 1.01 -7.64
N LEU A 71 1.78 1.01 -6.61
CA LEU A 71 1.61 0.18 -5.44
C LEU A 71 0.80 0.92 -4.36
N PRO A 72 -0.20 0.26 -3.74
CA PRO A 72 -0.95 0.84 -2.64
C PRO A 72 -0.05 1.22 -1.45
N PRO A 73 -0.41 2.26 -0.67
CA PRO A 73 0.33 2.67 0.52
C PRO A 73 0.58 1.53 1.51
N ALA A 74 -0.41 0.65 1.71
CA ALA A 74 -0.27 -0.49 2.60
C ALA A 74 0.82 -1.47 2.13
N VAL A 75 0.94 -1.67 0.81
CA VAL A 75 2.00 -2.51 0.23
C VAL A 75 3.36 -1.83 0.43
N VAL A 76 3.43 -0.53 0.18
CA VAL A 76 4.66 0.27 0.35
C VAL A 76 5.13 0.31 1.81
N ALA A 77 4.20 0.46 2.75
CA ALA A 77 4.47 0.55 4.19
C ALA A 77 4.90 -0.79 4.80
N LEU A 78 4.26 -1.88 4.39
CA LEU A 78 4.38 -3.18 5.07
C LEU A 78 5.33 -4.17 4.36
N SER A 79 5.84 -3.83 3.17
CA SER A 79 6.72 -4.70 2.40
C SER A 79 8.18 -4.26 2.47
N THR A 80 9.08 -5.24 2.43
CA THR A 80 10.52 -5.01 2.26
C THR A 80 10.84 -4.50 0.84
N PRO A 81 12.00 -3.85 0.61
CA PRO A 81 12.39 -3.38 -0.72
C PRO A 81 12.38 -4.46 -1.81
N ASP A 82 12.80 -5.69 -1.49
CA ASP A 82 12.76 -6.80 -2.45
C ASP A 82 11.34 -7.26 -2.75
N GLN A 83 10.45 -7.25 -1.76
CA GLN A 83 9.03 -7.53 -1.94
C GLN A 83 8.38 -6.45 -2.80
N LEU A 84 8.69 -5.16 -2.61
CA LEU A 84 8.16 -4.09 -3.46
C LEU A 84 8.51 -4.27 -4.93
N ARG A 85 9.75 -4.66 -5.24
CA ARG A 85 10.16 -5.00 -6.60
C ARG A 85 9.45 -6.24 -7.15
N ALA A 86 9.14 -7.21 -6.30
CA ALA A 86 8.35 -8.38 -6.70
C ALA A 86 6.89 -8.01 -6.99
N GLU A 87 6.27 -7.19 -6.13
CA GLU A 87 4.90 -6.70 -6.33
C GLU A 87 4.79 -5.83 -7.59
N LEU A 88 5.76 -4.94 -7.82
CA LEU A 88 5.82 -4.15 -9.05
C LEU A 88 5.83 -5.05 -10.29
N ARG A 89 6.66 -6.10 -10.31
CA ARG A 89 6.69 -7.07 -11.43
C ARG A 89 5.36 -7.78 -11.65
N LYS A 90 4.60 -8.07 -10.59
CA LYS A 90 3.26 -8.66 -10.72
C LYS A 90 2.28 -7.68 -11.35
N VAL A 91 2.33 -6.40 -10.96
CA VAL A 91 1.53 -5.34 -11.58
C VAL A 91 1.89 -5.22 -13.05
N GLN A 92 3.18 -5.13 -13.40
CA GLN A 92 3.66 -5.01 -14.78
C GLN A 92 3.27 -6.19 -15.67
N ALA A 93 3.13 -7.38 -15.09
CA ALA A 93 2.66 -8.56 -15.82
C ALA A 93 1.16 -8.48 -16.20
N ILE A 94 0.38 -7.64 -15.51
CA ILE A 94 -1.07 -7.44 -15.75
C ILE A 94 -1.33 -6.11 -16.48
N LEU A 95 -0.60 -5.07 -16.09
CA LEU A 95 -0.68 -3.68 -16.56
C LEU A 95 0.72 -3.22 -17.00
N PRO A 96 1.12 -3.53 -18.25
CA PRO A 96 2.47 -3.25 -18.75
C PRO A 96 2.76 -1.75 -18.94
N GLU A 97 1.77 -0.88 -18.78
CA GLU A 97 1.96 0.57 -18.79
C GLU A 97 2.67 1.13 -17.54
N TYR A 98 2.87 0.32 -16.50
CA TYR A 98 3.49 0.69 -15.22
C TYR A 98 4.93 0.16 -15.04
#